data_AF-A0ABD5C7H0-F1
#
_entry.id   AF-A0ABD5C7H0-F1
#
_cell.length_a   1.000
_cell.length_b   1.000
_cell.length_c   1.000
_cell.angle_alpha   90.00
_cell.angle_beta   90.00
_cell.angle_gamma   90.00
#
_symmetry.space_group_name_H-M   'P 1'
#
loop_
_entity.id
_entity.type
_entity.pdbx_description
1 polymer ?
#
loop_
_entity_poly.entity_id
_entity_poly.type
_entity_poly.pdbx_seq_one_letter_code
_entity_poly.pdbx_strand_id
1 'polypeptide(L)'
;MKLTPVIAALRARCPYFENRVAGAAQFKNLPEVGKLRLPAAYVVPGDDSPGENKSQTDYWQELKEGFSVVVILSNGRDERGQF
;
A
#
# COMPACT_ATOMS: atom_id res chain seq x y z
N MET A 1 -9.17 -7.75 -0.57
CA MET A 1 -9.37 -6.47 -1.28
C MET A 1 -8.69 -6.47 -2.65
N LYS A 2 -9.24 -5.79 -3.68
CA LYS A 2 -8.51 -5.52 -4.95
C LYS A 2 -7.64 -4.26 -4.81
N LEU A 3 -6.31 -4.39 -4.92
CA LEU A 3 -5.36 -3.25 -4.76
C LEU A 3 -5.23 -2.37 -6.01
N THR A 4 -5.62 -2.87 -7.18
CA THR A 4 -5.55 -2.15 -8.47
C THR A 4 -6.18 -0.75 -8.45
N PRO A 5 -7.41 -0.53 -7.93
CA PRO A 5 -7.99 0.81 -7.86
C PRO A 5 -7.20 1.77 -6.96
N VAL A 6 -6.62 1.28 -5.86
CA VAL A 6 -5.79 2.10 -4.97
C VAL A 6 -4.50 2.51 -5.67
N ILE A 7 -3.84 1.57 -6.35
CA ILE A 7 -2.63 1.85 -7.14
C ILE A 7 -2.94 2.87 -8.24
N ALA A 8 -4.05 2.70 -8.97
CA ALA A 8 -4.46 3.63 -10.02
C ALA A 8 -4.75 5.03 -9.47
N ALA A 9 -5.45 5.12 -8.33
CA ALA A 9 -5.73 6.40 -7.66
C ALA A 9 -4.44 7.11 -7.21
N LEU A 10 -3.48 6.39 -6.64
CA LEU A 10 -2.18 6.94 -6.25
C LEU A 10 -1.38 7.43 -7.46
N ARG A 11 -1.37 6.68 -8.56
CA ARG A 11 -0.70 7.12 -9.80
C ARG A 11 -1.33 8.39 -10.38
N ALA A 12 -2.66 8.48 -10.37
CA ALA A 12 -3.38 9.65 -10.91
C ALA A 12 -3.24 10.91 -10.03
N ARG A 13 -3.18 10.74 -8.70
CA ARG A 13 -3.18 11.86 -7.75
C ARG A 13 -1.80 12.29 -7.27
N CYS A 14 -0.78 11.43 -7.38
CA CYS A 14 0.57 11.69 -6.89
C CYS A 14 1.59 11.71 -8.05
N PRO A 15 1.72 12.84 -8.78
CA PRO A 15 2.65 12.96 -9.90
C PRO A 15 4.11 12.81 -9.49
N TYR A 16 4.45 13.09 -8.23
CA TYR A 16 5.81 12.97 -7.68
C TYR A 16 6.40 11.56 -7.78
N PHE A 17 5.54 10.53 -7.76
CA PHE A 17 5.99 9.16 -7.94
C PHE A 17 6.17 8.78 -9.42
N GLU A 18 5.78 9.61 -10.39
CA GLU A 18 5.96 9.33 -11.83
C GLU A 18 5.50 7.91 -12.24
N ASN A 19 4.32 7.49 -11.77
CA ASN A 19 3.78 6.13 -11.95
C ASN A 19 4.55 4.99 -11.26
N ARG A 20 5.58 5.28 -10.45
CA ARG A 20 6.37 4.33 -9.65
C ARG A 20 5.63 3.93 -8.37
N VAL A 21 4.40 3.46 -8.57
CA VAL A 21 3.54 2.89 -7.55
C VAL A 21 3.32 1.42 -7.90
N ALA A 22 3.65 0.50 -7.00
CA ALA A 22 3.47 -0.94 -7.21
C ALA A 22 2.66 -1.58 -6.09
N GLY A 23 2.07 -2.75 -6.36
CA GLY A 23 1.53 -3.61 -5.32
C GLY A 23 2.64 -4.54 -4.80
N ALA A 24 2.73 -4.71 -3.48
CA ALA A 24 3.62 -5.68 -2.87
C ALA A 24 2.80 -6.63 -1.98
N ALA A 25 3.06 -7.93 -2.09
CA ALA A 25 2.35 -8.93 -1.27
C ALA A 25 2.71 -8.82 0.22
N GLN A 26 3.96 -8.45 0.54
CA GLN A 26 4.47 -8.30 1.90
C GLN A 26 5.55 -7.22 1.97
N PHE A 27 5.64 -6.52 3.10
CA PHE A 27 6.63 -5.47 3.30
C PHE A 27 8.09 -5.97 3.24
N LYS A 28 8.34 -7.18 3.78
CA LYS A 28 9.68 -7.78 3.89
C LYS A 28 10.44 -7.92 2.56
N ASN A 29 9.73 -8.04 1.44
CA ASN A 29 10.36 -8.26 0.13
C ASN A 29 10.56 -6.96 -0.67
N LEU A 30 10.11 -5.80 -0.18
CA LEU A 30 10.29 -4.53 -0.90
C LEU A 30 11.75 -4.17 -1.21
N PRO A 31 12.75 -4.43 -0.34
CA PRO A 31 14.14 -4.08 -0.63
C PRO A 31 14.70 -4.84 -1.84
N GLU A 32 14.31 -6.11 -2.03
CA GLU A 32 14.77 -6.94 -3.16
C GLU A 32 13.92 -6.77 -4.43
N VAL A 33 12.64 -6.40 -4.28
CA VAL A 33 11.71 -6.18 -5.41
C VAL A 33 11.81 -4.72 -5.94
N GLY A 34 12.53 -3.86 -5.22
CA GLY A 34 12.66 -2.42 -5.42
C GLY A 34 13.50 -1.94 -6.61
N LYS A 35 13.26 -2.46 -7.81
CA LYS A 35 13.85 -1.95 -9.05
C LYS A 35 13.31 -0.57 -9.49
N LEU A 36 12.31 -0.02 -8.80
CA LEU A 36 11.76 1.28 -9.11
C LEU A 36 12.69 2.39 -8.62
N ARG A 37 12.97 3.36 -9.49
CA ARG A 37 13.75 4.55 -9.12
C ARG A 37 13.05 5.26 -7.97
N LEU A 38 13.80 5.82 -7.02
CA LEU A 38 13.23 6.59 -5.92
C LEU A 38 12.89 8.02 -6.35
N PRO A 39 11.84 8.66 -5.81
CA PRO A 39 10.86 8.15 -4.84
C PRO A 39 9.88 7.13 -5.44
N ALA A 40 9.52 6.10 -4.65
CA ALA A 40 8.57 5.06 -5.05
C ALA A 40 7.57 4.77 -3.95
N ALA A 41 6.37 4.32 -4.30
CA ALA A 41 5.34 3.92 -3.36
C ALA A 41 4.89 2.48 -3.58
N TYR A 42 4.58 1.78 -2.51
CA TYR A 42 4.17 0.38 -2.54
C TYR A 42 2.91 0.20 -1.71
N VAL A 43 1.89 -0.41 -2.31
CA VAL A 43 0.63 -0.73 -1.64
C VAL A 43 0.70 -2.17 -1.15
N VAL A 44 0.57 -2.37 0.15
CA VAL A 44 0.62 -3.67 0.82
C VAL A 44 -0.77 -3.96 1.39
N PRO A 45 -1.35 -5.15 1.14
CA PRO A 45 -2.60 -5.54 1.78
C PRO A 45 -2.36 -5.69 3.29
N GLY A 46 -3.29 -5.20 4.09
CA GLY A 46 -3.30 -5.37 5.54
C GLY A 46 -4.17 -6.54 5.95
N ASP A 47 -4.38 -6.66 7.26
CA ASP A 47 -5.32 -7.65 7.81
C ASP A 47 -6.76 -7.25 7.54
N ASP A 48 -7.59 -8.25 7.28
CA ASP A 48 -9.03 -8.10 7.12
C ASP A 48 -9.70 -8.47 8.45
N SER A 49 -10.53 -7.57 8.96
CA SER A 49 -11.28 -7.77 10.21
C SER A 49 -12.76 -7.97 9.91
N PRO A 50 -13.30 -9.19 10.08
CA PRO A 50 -14.73 -9.42 9.95
C PRO A 50 -15.47 -8.82 11.16
N GLY A 51 -16.55 -8.12 10.88
CA GLY A 51 -17.53 -7.70 11.89
C GLY A 51 -18.50 -8.83 12.25
N GLU A 52 -19.50 -8.51 13.07
CA GLU A 52 -20.52 -9.48 13.46
C GLU A 52 -21.37 -9.91 12.26
N ASN A 53 -21.66 -11.22 12.17
CA ASN A 53 -22.60 -11.75 11.19
C ASN A 53 -24.02 -11.35 11.58
N LYS A 54 -24.70 -10.64 10.69
CA LYS A 54 -26.06 -10.12 10.86
C LYS A 54 -27.14 -11.12 10.45
N SER A 55 -26.76 -12.28 9.90
CA SER A 55 -27.69 -13.33 9.48
C SER A 55 -27.49 -14.63 10.25
N GLN A 56 -28.60 -15.33 10.53
CA GLN A 56 -28.60 -16.65 11.18
C GLN A 56 -28.52 -17.80 10.19
N THR A 57 -28.82 -17.55 8.90
CA THR A 57 -28.87 -18.57 7.84
C THR A 57 -27.92 -18.28 6.67
N ASP A 58 -27.39 -17.06 6.60
CA ASP A 58 -26.50 -16.59 5.54
C ASP A 58 -25.23 -15.95 6.11
N TYR A 59 -24.26 -15.69 5.24
CA TYR A 59 -23.09 -14.88 5.55
C TYR A 59 -23.32 -13.43 5.16
N TRP A 60 -23.76 -12.61 6.14
CA TRP A 60 -23.89 -11.18 5.95
C TRP A 60 -23.19 -10.43 7.08
N GLN A 61 -21.94 -10.05 6.84
CA GLN A 61 -21.11 -9.34 7.81
C GLN A 61 -20.44 -8.15 7.14
N GLU A 62 -20.19 -7.12 7.93
CA GLU A 62 -19.36 -5.99 7.50
C GLU A 62 -17.90 -6.42 7.55
N LEU A 63 -17.19 -6.37 6.42
CA LEU A 63 -15.77 -6.69 6.36
C LEU A 63 -14.97 -5.39 6.28
N LYS A 64 -14.07 -5.18 7.25
CA LYS A 64 -13.11 -4.08 7.19
C LYS A 64 -11.81 -4.61 6.61
N GLU A 65 -11.51 -4.19 5.39
CA GLU A 65 -10.28 -4.56 4.70
C GLU A 65 -9.22 -3.46 4.88
N GLY A 66 -8.05 -3.83 5.39
CA GLY A 66 -6.94 -2.91 5.61
C GLY A 66 -5.98 -2.86 4.43
N PHE A 67 -5.35 -1.72 4.19
CA PHE A 67 -4.17 -1.63 3.33
C PHE A 67 -3.21 -0.55 3.83
N SER A 68 -1.93 -0.74 3.53
CA SER A 68 -0.85 0.18 3.91
C SER A 68 -0.15 0.68 2.67
N VAL A 69 0.17 1.98 2.64
CA VAL A 69 0.98 2.59 1.58
C VAL A 69 2.35 2.92 2.16
N VAL A 70 3.36 2.23 1.67
CA VAL A 70 4.75 2.41 2.06
C VAL A 70 5.42 3.31 1.03
N VAL A 71 5.99 4.43 1.48
CA VAL A 71 6.73 5.35 0.62
C VAL A 71 8.22 5.20 0.89
N ILE A 72 9.00 4.96 -0.16
CA ILE A 72 10.45 4.92 -0.10
C ILE A 72 11.00 6.19 -0.72
N LEU A 73 11.76 6.94 0.08
CA LEU A 73 12.44 8.16 -0.32
C LEU A 73 13.95 7.94 -0.18
N SER A 74 14.74 8.53 -1.09
CA SER A 74 16.18 8.60 -0.91
C SER A 74 16.50 9.77 0.02
N ASN A 75 17.33 9.54 1.02
CA ASN A 75 17.78 10.58 1.96
C ASN A 75 19.22 11.04 1.68
N GLY A 76 19.69 10.91 0.43
CA GLY A 76 21.11 11.11 0.06
C GLY A 76 21.68 12.52 0.26
N ARG A 77 20.93 13.45 0.85
CA ARG A 77 21.38 14.81 1.16
C ARG A 77 21.60 15.05 2.65
N ASP A 78 20.92 14.32 3.53
CA ASP A 78 21.16 14.32 4.99
C ASP A 78 20.63 13.02 5.61
N GLU A 79 21.53 12.06 5.85
CA GLU A 79 21.21 10.73 6.36
C GLU A 79 20.61 10.72 7.78
N ARG A 80 20.64 11.86 8.49
CA ARG A 80 20.17 11.98 9.88
C ARG A 80 18.76 12.57 10.01
N GLY A 81 18.19 13.12 8.93
CA GLY A 81 16.82 13.64 8.91
C GLY A 81 16.60 14.86 9.81
N GLN A 82 17.61 15.72 9.94
CA GLN A 82 17.55 16.92 10.78
C GLN A 82 17.49 18.14 9.86
N PHE A 83 16.33 18.80 9.83
CA PHE A 83 16.18 20.10 9.19
C PHE A 83 17.12 21.15 9.80
#